data_AF-A0A355WGX4-F1
#
_entry.id   AF-A0A355WGX4-F1
#
_cell.length_a   1.000
_cell.length_b   1.000
_cell.length_c   1.000
_cell.angle_alpha   90.00
_cell.angle_beta   90.00
_cell.angle_gamma   90.00
#
_symmetry.space_group_name_H-M   'P 1'
#
loop_
_entity.id
_entity.type
_entity.pdbx_description
1 polymer ?
#
loop_
_entity_poly.entity_id
_entity_poly.type
_entity_poly.pdbx_seq_one_letter_code
_entity_poly.pdbx_strand_id
1 'polypeptide(L)'
;MDLILKCQSIEQVWPLFAESMAHYGFDRMIYASNRFRTVGTFGDPDDALLLTNHDSAYIDAFIGKALFLDAPMFNWSAKNTGVCSWKWAQDRCEQGLNSPAENRVINFNDRMGVVAGYSVSFQDISGRSIAGVGLCAKAGLSQADVDLIWDENGDELFLLNNLAHHKIASLPHKRRGKSLTKRQKEVLQWVADGKTMADIAAIMGLNAATVEKHLRLARDSLNVDTTAQAILKVSVQNQFFLVEDFGMQRVGKPYPFELKR
;
A
#
# COMPACT_ATOMS: atom_id res chain seq x y z
N MET A 1 11.41 13.22 -10.08
CA MET A 1 10.91 13.44 -8.70
C MET A 1 9.71 14.40 -8.65
N ASP A 2 9.81 15.62 -9.16
CA ASP A 2 8.72 16.64 -9.08
C ASP A 2 7.36 16.20 -9.62
N LEU A 3 7.33 15.37 -10.67
CA LEU A 3 6.09 14.86 -11.24
C LEU A 3 5.33 13.95 -10.25
N ILE A 4 6.03 13.07 -9.52
CA ILE A 4 5.45 12.18 -8.52
C ILE A 4 4.79 12.99 -7.40
N LEU A 5 5.43 14.06 -6.94
CA LEU A 5 4.90 14.94 -5.90
C LEU A 5 3.56 15.59 -6.30
N LYS A 6 3.37 15.89 -7.59
CA LYS A 6 2.17 16.55 -8.12
C LYS A 6 1.00 15.60 -8.35
N CYS A 7 1.23 14.29 -8.38
CA CYS A 7 0.17 13.30 -8.60
C CYS A 7 -0.96 13.43 -7.56
N GLN A 8 -2.19 13.16 -7.99
CA GLN A 8 -3.39 13.21 -7.15
C GLN A 8 -4.06 11.83 -7.00
N SER A 9 -3.51 10.80 -7.65
CA SER A 9 -3.99 9.42 -7.51
C SER A 9 -2.85 8.41 -7.68
N ILE A 10 -3.06 7.18 -7.18
CA ILE A 10 -2.06 6.11 -7.28
C ILE A 10 -1.83 5.71 -8.74
N GLU A 11 -2.88 5.75 -9.56
CA GLU A 11 -2.84 5.45 -11.00
C GLU A 11 -1.95 6.44 -11.77
N GLN A 12 -1.70 7.64 -11.22
CA GLN A 12 -0.72 8.57 -11.76
C GLN A 12 0.69 8.32 -11.22
N VAL A 13 0.82 7.95 -9.94
CA VAL A 13 2.14 7.72 -9.31
C VAL A 13 2.81 6.47 -9.88
N TRP A 14 2.06 5.36 -9.98
CA TRP A 14 2.64 4.05 -10.27
C TRP A 14 3.34 3.99 -11.64
N PRO A 15 2.76 4.47 -12.76
CA PRO A 15 3.45 4.44 -14.06
C PRO A 15 4.71 5.31 -14.07
N LEU A 16 4.68 6.50 -13.46
CA LEU A 16 5.85 7.39 -13.40
C LEU A 16 6.98 6.81 -12.55
N PHE A 17 6.63 6.18 -11.42
CA PHE A 17 7.59 5.46 -10.60
C PHE A 17 8.19 4.28 -11.38
N ALA A 18 7.36 3.50 -12.08
CA ALA A 18 7.81 2.36 -12.85
C ALA A 18 8.74 2.75 -14.00
N GLU A 19 8.38 3.80 -14.73
CA GLU A 19 9.23 4.37 -15.77
C GLU A 19 10.57 4.86 -15.19
N SER A 20 10.56 5.53 -14.04
CA SER A 20 11.78 5.98 -13.38
C SER A 20 12.70 4.81 -13.01
N MET A 21 12.15 3.71 -12.49
CA MET A 21 12.93 2.50 -12.14
C MET A 21 13.48 1.80 -13.39
N ALA A 22 12.72 1.80 -14.50
CA ALA A 22 13.14 1.19 -15.75
C ALA A 22 14.39 1.88 -16.35
N HIS A 23 14.57 3.20 -16.13
CA HIS A 23 15.78 3.92 -16.55
C HIS A 23 17.06 3.36 -15.91
N TYR A 24 16.98 2.81 -14.70
CA TYR A 24 18.09 2.14 -14.02
C TYR A 24 18.17 0.64 -14.30
N GLY A 25 17.25 0.10 -15.12
CA GLY A 25 17.24 -1.32 -15.49
C GLY A 25 16.33 -2.22 -14.63
N PHE A 26 15.45 -1.65 -13.81
CA PHE A 26 14.40 -2.39 -13.10
C PHE A 26 13.08 -2.27 -13.85
N ASP A 27 12.70 -3.31 -14.61
CA ASP A 27 11.54 -3.25 -15.52
C ASP A 27 10.27 -3.88 -14.93
N ARG A 28 10.40 -4.64 -13.84
CA ARG A 28 9.30 -5.38 -13.22
C ARG A 28 9.36 -5.16 -11.71
N MET A 29 8.23 -4.83 -11.10
CA MET A 29 8.18 -4.51 -9.67
C MET A 29 6.89 -4.97 -9.03
N ILE A 30 6.98 -5.27 -7.74
CA ILE A 30 5.84 -5.53 -6.88
C ILE A 30 5.96 -4.63 -5.65
N TYR A 31 5.03 -3.71 -5.50
CA TYR A 31 4.84 -2.93 -4.29
C TYR A 31 3.68 -3.53 -3.48
N ALA A 32 3.91 -3.80 -2.21
CA ALA A 32 2.89 -4.26 -1.29
C ALA A 32 2.94 -3.40 -0.02
N SER A 33 1.78 -2.99 0.48
CA SER A 33 1.69 -2.28 1.75
C SER A 33 0.45 -2.67 2.54
N ASN A 34 0.56 -2.68 3.86
CA ASN A 34 -0.53 -2.93 4.78
C ASN A 34 -0.48 -1.91 5.93
N ARG A 35 -1.63 -1.33 6.27
CA ARG A 35 -1.77 -0.33 7.34
C ARG A 35 -2.46 -0.86 8.61
N PHE A 36 -2.84 -2.13 8.60
CA PHE A 36 -3.55 -2.81 9.69
C PHE A 36 -2.85 -4.12 10.05
N ARG A 37 -1.54 -4.06 10.30
CA ARG A 37 -0.80 -5.23 10.77
C ARG A 37 -0.83 -5.35 12.29
N THR A 38 -0.80 -6.59 12.75
CA THR A 38 -0.30 -6.91 14.09
C THR A 38 1.22 -6.94 14.02
N VAL A 39 1.91 -6.42 15.05
CA VAL A 39 3.37 -6.44 15.11
C VAL A 39 3.89 -7.87 14.88
N GLY A 40 4.82 -8.02 13.94
CA GLY A 40 5.39 -9.32 13.56
C GLY A 40 4.69 -10.06 12.42
N THR A 41 3.54 -9.59 11.92
CA THR A 41 2.87 -10.13 10.72
C THR A 41 2.81 -9.09 9.59
N PHE A 42 2.48 -9.51 8.36
CA PHE A 42 2.19 -8.57 7.26
C PHE A 42 0.79 -7.93 7.38
N GLY A 43 -0.09 -8.49 8.22
CA GLY A 43 -1.51 -8.10 8.31
C GLY A 43 -2.40 -8.86 7.34
N ASP A 44 -3.70 -8.57 7.39
CA ASP A 44 -4.73 -9.20 6.54
C ASP A 44 -4.47 -8.85 5.05
N PRO A 45 -4.36 -9.85 4.15
CA PRO A 45 -4.22 -9.61 2.72
C PRO A 45 -5.34 -8.76 2.09
N ASP A 46 -6.56 -8.80 2.62
CA ASP A 46 -7.67 -7.96 2.14
C ASP A 46 -7.48 -6.48 2.49
N ASP A 47 -6.61 -6.19 3.46
CA ASP A 47 -6.18 -4.85 3.82
C ASP A 47 -4.95 -4.34 3.08
N ALA A 48 -4.32 -5.22 2.29
CA ALA A 48 -3.13 -4.88 1.55
C ALA A 48 -3.44 -4.11 0.27
N LEU A 49 -2.64 -3.08 0.00
CA LEU A 49 -2.52 -2.48 -1.34
C LEU A 49 -1.38 -3.20 -2.07
N LEU A 50 -1.69 -3.76 -3.24
CA LEU A 50 -0.73 -4.39 -4.13
C LEU A 50 -0.71 -3.63 -5.46
N LEU A 51 0.47 -3.16 -5.87
CA LEU A 51 0.73 -2.56 -7.18
C LEU A 51 1.82 -3.36 -7.87
N THR A 52 1.64 -3.64 -9.15
CA THR A 52 2.61 -4.42 -9.92
C THR A 52 2.50 -4.12 -11.40
N ASN A 53 3.61 -4.28 -12.12
CA ASN A 53 3.68 -4.32 -13.58
C ASN A 53 4.25 -5.64 -14.10
N HIS A 54 4.31 -6.70 -13.26
CA HIS A 54 4.57 -8.06 -13.74
C HIS A 54 3.42 -8.57 -14.61
N ASP A 55 3.72 -9.52 -15.49
CA ASP A 55 2.71 -10.22 -16.27
C ASP A 55 1.75 -11.05 -15.40
N SER A 56 0.57 -11.33 -15.94
CA SER A 56 -0.47 -12.06 -15.21
C SER A 56 -0.06 -13.49 -14.85
N ALA A 57 0.76 -14.16 -15.66
CA ALA A 57 1.18 -15.53 -15.37
C ALA A 57 2.06 -15.60 -14.11
N TYR A 58 2.95 -14.61 -13.93
CA TYR A 58 3.71 -14.47 -12.69
C TYR A 58 2.80 -14.15 -11.50
N ILE A 59 1.86 -13.19 -11.65
CA ILE A 59 0.99 -12.75 -10.56
C ILE A 59 0.02 -13.85 -10.10
N ASP A 60 -0.57 -14.59 -11.03
CA ASP A 60 -1.51 -15.68 -10.72
C ASP A 60 -0.84 -16.78 -9.89
N ALA A 61 0.43 -17.07 -10.17
CA ALA A 61 1.19 -18.02 -9.39
C ALA A 61 1.72 -17.40 -8.08
N PHE A 62 2.41 -16.26 -8.14
CA PHE A 62 3.11 -15.69 -7.00
C PHE A 62 2.14 -15.19 -5.92
N ILE A 63 1.11 -14.45 -6.33
CA ILE A 63 0.10 -13.87 -5.45
C ILE A 63 -1.10 -14.80 -5.33
N GLY A 64 -1.65 -15.26 -6.47
CA GLY A 64 -2.88 -16.06 -6.50
C GLY A 64 -2.76 -17.41 -5.79
N LYS A 65 -1.59 -18.06 -5.83
CA LYS A 65 -1.30 -19.29 -5.08
C LYS A 65 -0.54 -19.05 -3.78
N ALA A 66 -0.47 -17.80 -3.33
CA ALA A 66 0.14 -17.39 -2.07
C ALA A 66 1.63 -17.80 -1.90
N LEU A 67 2.39 -17.96 -2.98
CA LEU A 67 3.83 -18.26 -2.91
C LEU A 67 4.63 -17.17 -2.21
N PHE A 68 4.15 -15.92 -2.22
CA PHE A 68 4.79 -14.80 -1.54
C PHE A 68 4.97 -15.02 -0.02
N LEU A 69 4.15 -15.86 0.62
CA LEU A 69 4.28 -16.19 2.06
C LEU A 69 5.59 -16.92 2.36
N ASP A 70 6.07 -17.71 1.40
CA ASP A 70 7.33 -18.46 1.50
C ASP A 70 8.50 -17.70 0.85
N ALA A 71 8.28 -16.49 0.30
CA ALA A 71 9.30 -15.76 -0.43
C ALA A 71 10.36 -15.17 0.52
N PRO A 72 11.66 -15.49 0.33
CA PRO A 72 12.73 -15.02 1.22
C PRO A 72 12.74 -13.49 1.38
N MET A 73 12.61 -12.77 0.28
CA MET A 73 12.68 -11.30 0.29
C MET A 73 11.42 -10.64 0.85
N PHE A 74 10.27 -11.30 0.75
CA PHE A 74 9.05 -10.86 1.43
C PHE A 74 9.20 -11.00 2.95
N ASN A 75 9.71 -12.15 3.40
CA ASN A 75 9.99 -12.43 4.80
C ASN A 75 11.09 -11.54 5.38
N TRP A 76 12.12 -11.22 4.59
CA TRP A 76 13.14 -10.24 4.95
C TRP A 76 12.50 -8.85 5.14
N SER A 77 11.71 -8.38 4.18
CA SER A 77 11.05 -7.07 4.24
C SER A 77 10.14 -6.95 5.47
N ALA A 78 9.42 -8.03 5.82
CA ALA A 78 8.54 -8.10 7.00
C ALA A 78 9.24 -7.78 8.35
N LYS A 79 10.57 -7.97 8.40
CA LYS A 79 11.38 -7.92 9.62
C LYS A 79 12.48 -6.85 9.59
N ASN A 80 12.67 -6.17 8.46
CA ASN A 80 13.75 -5.21 8.26
C ASN A 80 13.23 -3.89 7.68
N THR A 81 13.99 -2.82 7.84
CA THR A 81 13.78 -1.53 7.18
C THR A 81 15.03 -1.20 6.37
N GLY A 82 14.85 -0.58 5.21
CA GLY A 82 15.95 -0.23 4.32
C GLY A 82 16.00 -1.14 3.11
N VAL A 83 17.21 -1.38 2.62
CA VAL A 83 17.46 -1.96 1.29
C VAL A 83 18.18 -3.30 1.42
N CYS A 84 17.85 -4.28 0.60
CA CYS A 84 18.56 -5.55 0.54
C CYS A 84 18.67 -6.09 -0.89
N SER A 85 19.89 -6.40 -1.29
CA SER A 85 20.20 -7.14 -2.51
C SER A 85 19.61 -8.54 -2.45
N TRP A 86 19.09 -9.04 -3.57
CA TRP A 86 18.64 -10.43 -3.64
C TRP A 86 19.80 -11.43 -3.58
N LYS A 87 21.06 -10.97 -3.67
CA LYS A 87 22.24 -11.76 -3.34
C LYS A 87 22.14 -12.39 -1.95
N TRP A 88 21.53 -11.70 -0.99
CA TRP A 88 21.29 -12.25 0.35
C TRP A 88 20.51 -13.58 0.33
N ALA A 89 19.46 -13.68 -0.50
CA ALA A 89 18.67 -14.91 -0.62
C ALA A 89 19.42 -16.00 -1.41
N GLN A 90 20.21 -15.60 -2.40
CA GLN A 90 21.04 -16.48 -3.21
C GLN A 90 22.15 -17.12 -2.35
N ASP A 91 22.90 -16.32 -1.60
CA ASP A 91 23.97 -16.80 -0.71
C ASP A 91 23.43 -17.78 0.34
N ARG A 92 22.24 -17.51 0.89
CA ARG A 92 21.56 -18.43 1.81
C ARG A 92 21.15 -19.75 1.14
N CYS A 93 20.74 -19.69 -0.13
CA CYS A 93 20.41 -20.88 -0.90
C CYS A 93 21.65 -21.74 -1.12
N GLU A 94 22.76 -21.13 -1.53
CA GLU A 94 24.05 -21.79 -1.76
C GLU A 94 24.62 -22.44 -0.49
N GLN A 95 24.42 -21.79 0.65
CA GLN A 95 24.83 -22.31 1.97
C GLN A 95 23.86 -23.35 2.55
N GLY A 96 22.76 -23.67 1.86
CA GLY A 96 21.75 -24.61 2.35
C GLY A 96 20.94 -24.11 3.55
N LEU A 97 20.88 -22.79 3.76
CA LEU A 97 20.18 -22.15 4.88
C LEU A 97 18.70 -21.87 4.61
N ASN A 98 18.25 -22.01 3.36
CA ASN A 98 16.85 -21.83 2.98
C ASN A 98 16.03 -23.09 3.26
N SER A 99 14.80 -22.88 3.70
CA SER A 99 13.81 -23.94 3.84
C SER A 99 13.43 -24.52 2.47
N PRO A 100 12.87 -25.75 2.42
CA PRO A 100 12.32 -26.31 1.19
C PRO A 100 11.24 -25.43 0.56
N ALA A 101 10.51 -24.65 1.37
CA ALA A 101 9.48 -23.73 0.89
C ALA A 101 10.09 -22.52 0.16
N GLU A 102 11.07 -21.88 0.77
CA GLU A 102 11.84 -20.79 0.17
C GLU A 102 12.52 -21.22 -1.14
N ASN A 103 13.10 -22.42 -1.17
CA ASN A 103 13.73 -22.96 -2.39
C ASN A 103 12.72 -23.19 -3.52
N ARG A 104 11.46 -23.55 -3.22
CA ARG A 104 10.41 -23.64 -4.26
C ARG A 104 10.12 -22.27 -4.87
N VAL A 105 10.10 -21.21 -4.06
CA VAL A 105 9.86 -19.85 -4.55
C VAL A 105 11.03 -19.38 -5.41
N ILE A 106 12.27 -19.62 -4.99
CA ILE A 106 13.47 -19.29 -5.78
C ILE A 106 13.44 -20.01 -7.13
N ASN A 107 13.18 -21.33 -7.14
CA ASN A 107 13.08 -22.11 -8.38
C ASN A 107 11.93 -21.65 -9.29
N PHE A 108 10.81 -21.22 -8.71
CA PHE A 108 9.71 -20.64 -9.48
C PHE A 108 10.11 -19.29 -10.10
N ASN A 109 10.73 -18.41 -9.31
CA ASN A 109 11.20 -17.11 -9.77
C ASN A 109 12.24 -17.25 -10.89
N ASP A 110 13.16 -18.21 -10.77
CA ASP A 110 14.16 -18.53 -11.80
C ASP A 110 13.51 -18.89 -13.14
N ARG A 111 12.54 -19.81 -13.14
CA ARG A 111 11.77 -20.20 -14.35
C ARG A 111 10.99 -19.06 -14.98
N MET A 112 10.63 -18.04 -14.19
CA MET A 112 9.93 -16.85 -14.64
C MET A 112 10.88 -15.67 -14.97
N GLY A 113 12.19 -15.89 -14.91
CA GLY A 113 13.20 -14.87 -15.19
C GLY A 113 13.22 -13.72 -14.16
N VAL A 114 12.84 -14.00 -12.92
CA VAL A 114 12.88 -13.07 -11.76
C VAL A 114 14.07 -13.46 -10.89
N VAL A 115 15.28 -13.21 -11.39
CA VAL A 115 16.52 -13.78 -10.82
C VAL A 115 17.39 -12.76 -10.10
N ALA A 116 17.29 -11.48 -10.45
CA ALA A 116 18.15 -10.42 -9.93
C ALA A 116 17.33 -9.18 -9.58
N GLY A 117 17.70 -8.50 -8.49
CA GLY A 117 16.93 -7.36 -8.00
C GLY A 117 17.32 -6.90 -6.61
N TYR A 118 16.51 -5.96 -6.12
CA TYR A 118 16.58 -5.42 -4.77
C TYR A 118 15.21 -5.39 -4.12
N SER A 119 15.18 -5.51 -2.80
CA SER A 119 13.98 -5.21 -2.01
C SER A 119 14.21 -3.99 -1.15
N VAL A 120 13.26 -3.06 -1.18
CA VAL A 120 13.22 -1.90 -0.29
C VAL A 120 12.03 -2.06 0.64
N SER A 121 12.28 -1.95 1.95
CA SER A 121 11.29 -2.09 3.01
C SER A 121 11.14 -0.79 3.78
N PHE A 122 9.88 -0.39 3.98
CA PHE A 122 9.48 0.80 4.70
C PHE A 122 8.65 0.38 5.92
N GLN A 123 9.16 0.63 7.12
CA GLN A 123 8.40 0.41 8.35
C GLN A 123 8.19 1.76 9.03
N ASP A 124 7.00 1.95 9.59
CA ASP A 124 6.74 3.12 10.42
C ASP A 124 7.15 2.88 11.87
N ILE A 125 7.35 3.98 12.60
CA ILE A 125 7.79 3.97 14.01
C ILE A 125 6.82 3.16 14.89
N SER A 126 5.52 3.14 14.54
CA SER A 126 4.51 2.45 15.34
C SER A 126 4.47 0.93 15.12
N GLY A 127 5.10 0.43 14.04
CA GLY A 127 5.04 -0.97 13.62
C GLY A 127 3.65 -1.44 13.20
N ARG A 128 2.68 -0.53 13.04
CA ARG A 128 1.29 -0.82 12.62
C ARG A 128 1.10 -0.73 11.11
N SER A 129 2.10 -0.25 10.40
CA SER A 129 2.15 -0.32 8.96
C SER A 129 3.43 -1.00 8.48
N ILE A 130 3.35 -1.54 7.29
CA ILE A 130 4.51 -2.02 6.56
C ILE A 130 4.29 -1.79 5.08
N ALA A 131 5.35 -1.42 4.38
CA ALA A 131 5.38 -1.47 2.95
C ALA A 131 6.70 -2.06 2.48
N GLY A 132 6.68 -2.66 1.30
CA GLY A 132 7.87 -3.12 0.64
C GLY A 132 7.69 -3.07 -0.86
N VAL A 133 8.80 -2.92 -1.56
CA VAL A 133 8.87 -3.02 -3.01
C VAL A 133 9.99 -3.97 -3.39
N GLY A 134 9.65 -4.96 -4.22
CA GLY A 134 10.63 -5.75 -4.95
C GLY A 134 10.88 -5.09 -6.30
N LEU A 135 12.12 -4.70 -6.55
CA LEU A 135 12.61 -4.16 -7.81
C LEU A 135 13.32 -5.29 -8.56
N CYS A 136 12.63 -5.90 -9.51
CA CYS A 136 13.20 -6.93 -10.37
C CYS A 136 13.92 -6.28 -11.53
N ALA A 137 15.18 -6.68 -11.74
CA ALA A 137 15.97 -6.24 -12.86
C ALA A 137 15.43 -6.82 -14.18
N LYS A 138 15.71 -6.13 -15.28
CA LYS A 138 15.43 -6.62 -16.63
C LYS A 138 16.12 -7.95 -16.91
N ALA A 139 15.48 -8.75 -17.75
CA ALA A 139 16.05 -10.04 -18.15
C ALA A 139 17.46 -9.87 -18.75
N GLY A 140 18.36 -10.79 -18.39
CA GLY A 140 19.75 -10.79 -18.85
C GLY A 140 20.76 -10.09 -17.95
N LEU A 141 20.31 -9.33 -16.93
CA LEU A 141 21.21 -8.82 -15.89
C LEU A 141 21.43 -9.89 -14.80
N SER A 142 22.68 -10.08 -14.41
CA SER A 142 23.04 -10.86 -13.23
C SER A 142 22.85 -10.04 -11.95
N GLN A 143 22.83 -10.70 -10.80
CA GLN A 143 22.78 -9.98 -9.53
C GLN A 143 24.01 -9.08 -9.33
N ALA A 144 25.19 -9.49 -9.81
CA ALA A 144 26.38 -8.67 -9.74
C ALA A 144 26.26 -7.37 -10.58
N ASP A 145 25.64 -7.44 -11.77
CA ASP A 145 25.38 -6.25 -12.58
C ASP A 145 24.40 -5.30 -11.87
N VAL A 146 23.39 -5.86 -11.20
CA VAL A 146 22.40 -5.09 -10.44
C VAL A 146 23.01 -4.46 -9.19
N ASP A 147 23.91 -5.16 -8.52
CA ASP A 147 24.65 -4.61 -7.38
C ASP A 147 25.54 -3.43 -7.82
N LEU A 148 26.19 -3.50 -8.99
CA LEU A 148 26.94 -2.36 -9.55
C LEU A 148 26.04 -1.15 -9.84
N ILE A 149 24.86 -1.38 -10.45
CA ILE A 149 23.86 -0.31 -10.66
C ILE A 149 23.48 0.34 -9.33
N TRP A 150 23.29 -0.47 -8.29
CA TRP A 150 22.94 0.01 -6.96
C TRP A 150 24.10 0.76 -6.28
N ASP A 151 25.34 0.29 -6.42
CA ASP A 151 26.51 0.98 -5.87
C ASP A 151 26.70 2.37 -6.50
N GLU A 152 26.40 2.51 -7.79
CA GLU A 152 26.49 3.80 -8.50
C GLU A 152 25.32 4.75 -8.21
N ASN A 153 24.10 4.23 -8.05
CA ASN A 153 22.85 5.03 -8.05
C ASN A 153 21.99 4.86 -6.79
N GLY A 154 22.48 4.15 -5.78
CA GLY A 154 21.69 3.65 -4.65
C GLY A 154 21.00 4.73 -3.84
N ASP A 155 21.64 5.88 -3.63
CA ASP A 155 21.06 7.01 -2.90
C ASP A 155 19.84 7.58 -3.64
N GLU A 156 19.93 7.76 -4.96
CA GLU A 156 18.83 8.26 -5.78
C GLU A 156 17.70 7.23 -5.89
N LEU A 157 18.03 5.96 -6.11
CA LEU A 157 17.08 4.86 -6.13
C LEU A 157 16.32 4.78 -4.81
N PHE A 158 17.03 4.84 -3.68
CA PHE A 158 16.40 4.82 -2.35
C PHE A 158 15.51 6.04 -2.14
N LEU A 159 15.93 7.24 -2.54
CA LEU A 159 15.12 8.45 -2.46
C LEU A 159 13.84 8.35 -3.30
N LEU A 160 13.94 7.89 -4.55
CA LEU A 160 12.79 7.69 -5.43
C LEU A 160 11.78 6.69 -4.86
N ASN A 161 12.29 5.60 -4.28
CA ASN A 161 11.47 4.58 -3.62
C ASN A 161 10.73 5.15 -2.40
N ASN A 162 11.42 5.92 -1.54
CA ASN A 162 10.79 6.59 -0.40
C ASN A 162 9.76 7.63 -0.85
N LEU A 163 10.09 8.42 -1.88
CA LEU A 163 9.20 9.43 -2.44
C LEU A 163 7.89 8.80 -2.97
N ALA A 164 8.01 7.73 -3.75
CA ALA A 164 6.87 6.98 -4.26
C ALA A 164 6.05 6.36 -3.12
N HIS A 165 6.71 5.72 -2.15
CA HIS A 165 6.05 5.13 -0.99
C HIS A 165 5.26 6.19 -0.20
N HIS A 166 5.88 7.31 0.19
CA HIS A 166 5.20 8.37 0.94
C HIS A 166 4.06 8.98 0.14
N LYS A 167 4.22 9.17 -1.17
CA LYS A 167 3.15 9.68 -2.02
C LYS A 167 1.98 8.70 -2.07
N ILE A 168 2.22 7.42 -2.33
CA ILE A 168 1.19 6.37 -2.31
C ILE A 168 0.52 6.29 -0.93
N ALA A 169 1.29 6.40 0.15
CA ALA A 169 0.80 6.38 1.52
C ALA A 169 -0.13 7.57 1.83
N SER A 170 0.16 8.74 1.25
CA SER A 170 -0.68 9.94 1.43
C SER A 170 -1.97 9.92 0.62
N LEU A 171 -2.04 9.13 -0.45
CA LEU A 171 -3.16 9.17 -1.38
C LEU A 171 -4.32 8.25 -0.92
N PRO A 172 -5.57 8.65 -1.21
CA PRO A 172 -6.73 7.78 -1.00
C PRO A 172 -6.62 6.54 -1.88
N HIS A 173 -6.91 5.36 -1.33
CA HIS A 173 -6.94 4.15 -2.13
C HIS A 173 -8.05 3.19 -1.73
N LYS A 174 -8.59 2.54 -2.75
CA LYS A 174 -9.64 1.52 -2.60
C LYS A 174 -9.00 0.23 -2.13
N ARG A 175 -9.64 -0.46 -1.19
CA ARG A 175 -9.28 -1.84 -0.81
C ARG A 175 -9.62 -2.81 -1.94
N ARG A 176 -8.97 -3.98 -1.92
CA ARG A 176 -9.55 -5.19 -2.52
C ARG A 176 -10.78 -5.58 -1.69
N GLY A 177 -11.96 -5.63 -2.31
CA GLY A 177 -13.22 -5.98 -1.63
C GLY A 177 -14.36 -5.00 -1.85
N LYS A 178 -15.41 -5.11 -1.02
CA LYS A 178 -16.61 -4.27 -1.12
C LYS A 178 -16.30 -2.83 -0.76
N SER A 179 -16.53 -1.91 -1.70
CA SER A 179 -16.42 -0.48 -1.44
C SER A 179 -17.62 0.03 -0.65
N LEU A 180 -17.38 0.99 0.26
CA LEU A 180 -18.45 1.69 0.95
C LEU A 180 -19.28 2.51 -0.05
N THR A 181 -20.60 2.42 0.07
CA THR A 181 -21.53 3.31 -0.64
C THR A 181 -21.46 4.73 -0.09
N LYS A 182 -21.91 5.73 -0.86
CA LYS A 182 -21.94 7.13 -0.41
C LYS A 182 -22.65 7.31 0.93
N ARG A 183 -23.81 6.65 1.11
CA ARG A 183 -24.57 6.70 2.37
C ARG A 183 -23.85 6.03 3.53
N GLN A 184 -23.16 4.92 3.30
CA GLN A 184 -22.36 4.28 4.36
C GLN A 184 -21.19 5.17 4.81
N LYS A 185 -20.50 5.84 3.87
CA LYS A 185 -19.44 6.80 4.18
C LYS A 185 -19.98 8.00 4.96
N GLU A 186 -21.09 8.57 4.52
CA GLU A 186 -21.75 9.71 5.16
C GLU A 186 -22.14 9.40 6.61
N VAL A 187 -22.78 8.24 6.87
CA VAL A 187 -23.11 7.82 8.23
C VAL A 187 -21.85 7.65 9.09
N LEU A 188 -20.80 6.99 8.58
CA LEU A 188 -19.55 6.81 9.32
C LEU A 188 -18.85 8.15 9.62
N GLN A 189 -18.93 9.13 8.72
CA GLN A 189 -18.36 10.46 8.90
C GLN A 189 -19.06 11.19 10.04
N TRP A 190 -20.39 11.15 10.11
CA TRP A 190 -21.11 11.76 11.23
C TRP A 190 -20.82 11.09 12.57
N VAL A 191 -20.67 9.75 12.59
CA VAL A 191 -20.23 9.06 13.82
C VAL A 191 -18.81 9.48 14.21
N ALA A 192 -17.90 9.63 13.24
CA ALA A 192 -16.55 10.12 13.48
C ALA A 192 -16.53 11.57 14.02
N ASP A 193 -17.48 12.41 13.58
CA ASP A 193 -17.72 13.75 14.11
C ASP A 193 -18.42 13.77 15.48
N GLY A 194 -18.66 12.59 16.08
CA GLY A 194 -19.23 12.43 17.42
C GLY A 194 -20.76 12.56 17.50
N LYS A 195 -21.47 12.49 16.38
CA LYS A 195 -22.94 12.57 16.36
C LYS A 195 -23.60 11.30 16.89
N THR A 196 -24.72 11.47 17.59
CA THR A 196 -25.53 10.34 18.04
C THR A 196 -26.37 9.76 16.90
N MET A 197 -26.85 8.52 17.04
CA MET A 197 -27.74 7.89 16.06
C MET A 197 -29.00 8.72 15.77
N ALA A 198 -29.52 9.41 16.79
CA ALA A 198 -30.69 10.28 16.65
C ALA A 198 -30.35 11.54 15.84
N ASP A 199 -29.19 12.16 16.11
CA ASP A 199 -28.73 13.33 15.35
C ASP A 199 -28.49 12.96 13.87
N ILE A 200 -27.85 11.83 13.62
CA ILE A 200 -27.57 11.35 12.26
C ILE A 200 -28.87 11.08 11.50
N ALA A 201 -29.83 10.42 12.15
CA ALA A 201 -31.15 10.18 11.59
C ALA A 201 -31.83 11.50 11.18
N ALA A 202 -31.79 12.50 12.07
CA ALA A 202 -32.33 13.83 11.79
C ALA A 202 -31.59 14.54 10.64
N ILE A 203 -30.25 14.54 10.65
CA ILE A 203 -29.41 15.19 9.62
C ILE A 203 -29.65 14.58 8.24
N MET A 204 -29.73 13.26 8.16
CA MET A 204 -29.83 12.54 6.88
C MET A 204 -31.28 12.32 6.40
N GLY A 205 -32.28 12.73 7.19
CA GLY A 205 -33.69 12.46 6.89
C GLY A 205 -34.03 10.97 6.91
N LEU A 206 -33.40 10.20 7.82
CA LEU A 206 -33.56 8.76 7.97
C LEU A 206 -34.18 8.43 9.35
N ASN A 207 -34.55 7.17 9.55
CA ASN A 207 -34.86 6.66 10.89
C ASN A 207 -33.65 5.95 11.51
N ALA A 208 -33.62 5.81 12.84
CA ALA A 208 -32.50 5.19 13.55
C ALA A 208 -32.19 3.76 13.09
N ALA A 209 -33.22 2.97 12.74
CA ALA A 209 -33.05 1.61 12.21
C ALA A 209 -32.33 1.60 10.85
N THR A 210 -32.57 2.60 10.01
CA THR A 210 -31.91 2.76 8.71
C THR A 210 -30.46 3.18 8.87
N VAL A 211 -30.18 4.09 9.82
CA VAL A 211 -28.80 4.45 10.19
C VAL A 211 -28.04 3.21 10.68
N GLU A 212 -28.65 2.40 11.56
CA GLU A 212 -28.02 1.17 12.06
C GLU A 212 -27.77 0.15 10.94
N LYS A 213 -28.72 0.02 10.00
CA LYS A 213 -28.54 -0.81 8.80
C LYS A 213 -27.33 -0.34 7.98
N HIS A 214 -27.17 0.97 7.77
CA HIS A 214 -26.00 1.50 7.07
C HIS A 214 -24.69 1.21 7.82
N LEU A 215 -24.66 1.39 9.14
CA LEU A 215 -23.48 1.07 9.96
C LEU A 215 -23.12 -0.42 9.92
N ARG A 216 -24.11 -1.31 10.03
CA ARG A 216 -23.90 -2.75 9.90
C ARG A 216 -23.32 -3.12 8.53
N LEU A 217 -23.93 -2.64 7.44
CA LEU A 217 -23.42 -2.93 6.10
C LEU A 217 -22.05 -2.31 5.84
N ALA A 218 -21.74 -1.17 6.47
CA ALA A 218 -20.41 -0.57 6.41
C ALA A 218 -19.37 -1.44 7.12
N ARG A 219 -19.69 -1.94 8.32
CA ARG A 219 -18.87 -2.91 9.07
C ARG A 219 -18.62 -4.18 8.26
N ASP A 220 -19.67 -4.75 7.67
CA ASP A 220 -19.55 -5.93 6.80
C ASP A 220 -18.65 -5.66 5.59
N SER A 221 -18.77 -4.47 4.97
CA SER A 221 -17.96 -4.08 3.81
C SER A 221 -16.48 -3.87 4.18
N LEU A 222 -16.22 -3.47 5.43
CA LEU A 222 -14.88 -3.23 5.95
C LEU A 222 -14.27 -4.47 6.63
N ASN A 223 -15.02 -5.56 6.79
CA ASN A 223 -14.65 -6.75 7.53
C ASN A 223 -14.20 -6.42 8.96
N VAL A 224 -15.06 -5.73 9.71
CA VAL A 224 -14.80 -5.28 11.09
C VAL A 224 -16.04 -5.46 11.96
N ASP A 225 -15.85 -5.71 13.26
CA ASP A 225 -16.98 -5.98 14.16
C ASP A 225 -17.60 -4.71 14.75
N THR A 226 -16.79 -3.65 14.90
CA THR A 226 -17.19 -2.42 15.61
C THR A 226 -17.15 -1.19 14.73
N THR A 227 -18.03 -0.22 15.02
CA THR A 227 -18.05 1.08 14.31
C THR A 227 -16.78 1.88 14.57
N ALA A 228 -16.19 1.76 15.77
CA ALA A 228 -14.91 2.40 16.08
C ALA A 228 -13.77 1.88 15.18
N GLN A 229 -13.70 0.55 14.98
CA GLN A 229 -12.74 -0.06 14.06
C GLN A 229 -13.03 0.33 12.62
N ALA A 230 -14.30 0.41 12.21
CA ALA A 230 -14.69 0.91 10.89
C ALA A 230 -14.19 2.34 10.63
N ILE A 231 -14.38 3.24 11.60
CA ILE A 231 -13.89 4.63 11.52
C ILE A 231 -12.37 4.65 11.42
N LEU A 232 -11.66 3.96 12.33
CA LEU A 232 -10.19 3.88 12.27
C LEU A 232 -9.69 3.43 10.90
N LYS A 233 -10.35 2.41 10.32
CA LYS A 233 -9.99 1.82 9.04
C LYS A 233 -10.14 2.80 7.88
N VAL A 234 -11.27 3.51 7.84
CA VAL A 234 -11.56 4.52 6.81
C VAL A 234 -10.65 5.74 6.95
N SER A 235 -10.35 6.18 8.18
CA SER A 235 -9.43 7.28 8.47
C SER A 235 -8.02 6.98 7.97
N VAL A 236 -7.46 5.83 8.35
CA VAL A 236 -6.09 5.44 7.98
C VAL A 236 -5.94 5.19 6.48
N GLN A 237 -7.02 4.90 5.75
CA GLN A 237 -7.03 4.74 4.30
C GLN A 237 -7.28 6.05 3.54
N ASN A 238 -7.32 7.19 4.23
CA ASN A 238 -7.61 8.50 3.65
C ASN A 238 -8.95 8.51 2.88
N GLN A 239 -9.97 7.79 3.37
CA GLN A 239 -11.28 7.69 2.73
C GLN A 239 -12.34 8.61 3.34
N PHE A 240 -12.05 9.27 4.48
CA PHE A 240 -12.90 10.33 5.01
C PHE A 240 -12.58 11.69 4.39
N PHE A 241 -13.58 12.59 4.35
CA PHE A 241 -13.44 14.00 3.97
C PHE A 241 -12.84 14.23 2.56
N LEU A 242 -12.97 13.25 1.66
CA LEU A 242 -12.74 13.51 0.24
C LEU A 242 -13.74 14.60 -0.16
N VAL A 243 -13.23 15.71 -0.66
CA VAL A 243 -14.04 16.72 -1.34
C VAL A 243 -14.54 16.06 -2.61
N GLU A 244 -15.61 15.28 -2.51
CA GLU A 244 -16.51 15.14 -3.65
C GLU A 244 -17.03 16.56 -3.91
N ASP A 245 -17.10 16.99 -5.17
CA ASP A 245 -17.83 18.20 -5.58
C ASP A 245 -19.31 18.03 -5.20
N PHE A 246 -19.61 18.07 -3.90
CA PHE A 246 -20.90 18.45 -3.40
C PHE A 246 -21.00 19.91 -3.82
N GLY A 247 -21.78 20.19 -4.87
CA GLY A 247 -21.96 21.51 -5.44
C GLY A 247 -22.14 22.57 -4.36
N MET A 248 -21.03 23.14 -3.92
CA MET A 248 -20.97 24.05 -2.82
C MET A 248 -21.07 25.41 -3.48
N GLN A 249 -22.29 25.97 -3.49
CA GLN A 249 -22.42 27.40 -3.65
C GLN A 249 -21.46 28.04 -2.64
N ARG A 250 -20.47 28.77 -3.15
CA ARG A 250 -19.53 29.53 -2.35
C ARG A 250 -20.34 30.53 -1.52
N VAL A 251 -20.61 30.20 -0.27
CA VAL A 251 -21.17 31.12 0.72
C VAL A 251 -20.15 31.25 1.84
N GLY A 252 -19.59 32.45 1.99
CA GLY A 252 -18.78 32.83 3.15
C GLY A 252 -17.48 33.52 2.77
N LYS A 253 -17.45 34.85 2.92
CA LYS A 253 -16.24 35.68 2.82
C LYS A 253 -15.19 35.21 3.86
N PRO A 254 -13.88 35.32 3.57
CA PRO A 254 -12.83 34.90 4.50
C PRO A 254 -12.89 35.69 5.82
N TYR A 255 -12.79 34.97 6.93
CA TYR A 255 -12.56 35.54 8.26
C TYR A 255 -11.15 36.17 8.31
N PRO A 256 -11.00 37.42 8.76
CA PRO A 256 -9.68 38.04 8.91
C PRO A 256 -9.01 37.52 10.19
N PHE A 257 -7.86 36.86 10.04
CA PHE A 257 -6.96 36.55 11.15
C PHE A 257 -6.00 37.73 11.33
N GLU A 258 -6.27 38.62 12.28
CA GLU A 258 -5.30 39.65 12.68
C GLU A 258 -4.28 39.03 13.64
N LEU A 259 -3.03 38.92 13.17
CA LEU A 259 -1.87 38.64 14.00
C LEU A 259 -1.59 39.88 14.85
N LYS A 260 -1.85 39.79 16.16
CA LYS A 260 -1.30 40.76 17.13
C LYS A 260 0.22 40.57 17.17
N ARG A 261 0.93 41.65 16.85
CA ARG A 261 2.36 41.81 17.10
C ARG A 261 2.64 41.96 18.59
#